data_AF-A0A0T6ZFV2-F1
#
_entry.id   AF-A0A0T6ZFV2-F1
#
_cell.length_a   1.000
_cell.length_b   1.000
_cell.length_c   1.000
_cell.angle_alpha   90.00
_cell.angle_beta   90.00
_cell.angle_gamma   90.00
#
_symmetry.space_group_name_H-M   'P 1'
#
loop_
_entity.id
_entity.type
_entity.pdbx_description
1 polymer ?
#
loop_
_entity_poly.entity_id
_entity_poly.type
_entity_poly.pdbx_seq_one_letter_code
_entity_poly.pdbx_strand_id
1 'polypeptide(L)'
;MRSNGFGRWEQRIIVHVSKEHSEQVAAILGVAPFKESGSPVRAYFEWSRLTTSPGDDGDIICDLSALLGMDDPLSWKVDWKESEY
;
A
#
# COMPACT_ATOMS: atom_id res chain seq x y z
N MET A 1 -14.85 -1.50 0.11
CA MET A 1 -14.93 -0.05 0.38
C MET A 1 -15.87 0.24 1.53
N ARG A 2 -15.52 1.19 2.40
CA ARG A 2 -16.47 1.77 3.36
C ARG A 2 -16.65 3.26 3.04
N SER A 3 -17.90 3.67 2.81
CA SER A 3 -18.26 5.09 2.74
C SER A 3 -18.32 5.65 4.15
N ASN A 4 -17.67 6.79 4.39
CA ASN A 4 -17.72 7.46 5.70
C ASN A 4 -18.95 8.38 5.86
N GLY A 5 -19.91 8.34 4.92
CA GLY A 5 -21.12 9.15 4.95
C GLY A 5 -20.97 10.58 4.42
N PHE A 6 -19.76 11.02 4.06
CA PHE A 6 -19.47 12.38 3.55
C PHE A 6 -19.00 12.38 2.08
N GLY A 7 -19.33 11.34 1.31
CA GLY A 7 -18.83 11.19 -0.07
C GLY A 7 -17.33 10.90 -0.14
N ARG A 8 -16.72 10.44 0.97
CA ARG A 8 -15.36 9.92 0.98
C ARG A 8 -15.39 8.42 1.26
N TRP A 9 -14.47 7.73 0.60
CA TRP A 9 -14.32 6.30 0.66
C TRP A 9 -12.98 5.98 1.28
N GLU A 10 -12.98 5.07 2.25
CA GLU A 10 -11.76 4.48 2.78
C GLU A 10 -11.37 3.30 1.88
N GLN A 11 -10.14 3.36 1.35
CA GLN A 11 -9.49 2.28 0.61
C GLN A 11 -8.40 1.69 1.48
N ARG A 12 -8.33 0.35 1.50
CA ARG A 12 -7.28 -0.41 2.19
C ARG A 12 -6.46 -1.14 1.15
N ILE A 13 -5.23 -0.70 0.97
CA ILE A 13 -4.35 -1.19 -0.07
C ILE A 13 -3.27 -2.04 0.58
N ILE A 14 -3.17 -3.29 0.13
CA ILE A 14 -2.11 -4.19 0.57
C ILE A 14 -0.89 -3.94 -0.30
N VAL A 15 0.21 -3.54 0.32
CA VAL A 15 1.49 -3.29 -0.35
C VAL A 15 2.50 -4.28 0.17
N HIS A 16 3.32 -4.84 -0.72
CA HIS A 16 4.40 -5.73 -0.31
C HIS A 16 5.75 -5.31 -0.89
N VAL A 17 6.78 -5.34 -0.05
CA VAL A 17 8.14 -4.89 -0.38
C VAL A 17 9.15 -5.99 -0.08
N SER A 18 10.34 -5.92 -0.67
CA SER A 18 11.44 -6.81 -0.27
C SER A 18 11.76 -6.61 1.21
N LYS A 19 12.07 -7.70 1.93
CA LYS A 19 12.37 -7.63 3.37
C LYS A 19 13.48 -6.62 3.72
N GLU A 20 14.45 -6.44 2.84
CA GLU A 20 15.54 -5.46 2.97
C GLU A 20 15.06 -4.01 3.13
N HIS A 21 13.87 -3.69 2.61
CA HIS A 21 13.27 -2.36 2.68
C HIS A 21 12.18 -2.26 3.77
N SER A 22 11.88 -3.36 4.47
CA SER A 22 10.76 -3.44 5.42
C SER A 22 10.82 -2.36 6.51
N GLU A 23 11.99 -2.16 7.12
CA GLU A 23 12.15 -1.17 8.20
C GLU A 23 11.98 0.27 7.71
N GLN A 24 12.53 0.58 6.54
CA GLN A 24 12.37 1.90 5.91
C GLN A 24 10.90 2.17 5.58
N VAL A 25 10.21 1.20 4.98
CA VAL A 25 8.79 1.33 4.61
C VAL A 25 7.91 1.43 5.85
N ALA A 26 8.22 0.68 6.91
CA ALA A 26 7.50 0.79 8.17
C ALA A 26 7.60 2.20 8.79
N ALA A 27 8.78 2.82 8.70
CA ALA A 27 9.00 4.19 9.16
C ALA A 27 8.23 5.22 8.31
N ILE A 28 8.18 5.03 6.98
CA ILE A 28 7.47 5.93 6.05
C ILE A 28 5.95 5.83 6.24
N LEU A 29 5.41 4.60 6.27
CA LEU A 29 3.97 4.37 6.38
C LEU A 29 3.47 4.53 7.83
N GLY A 30 4.37 4.55 8.81
CA GLY A 30 4.02 4.62 10.24
C GLY A 30 3.32 3.36 10.75
N VAL A 31 3.42 2.24 10.02
CA VAL A 31 2.79 0.96 10.34
C VAL A 31 3.78 -0.19 10.20
N ALA A 32 3.71 -1.16 11.10
CA ALA A 32 4.51 -2.38 11.01
C ALA A 32 3.95 -3.33 9.94
N PRO A 33 4.77 -4.19 9.32
CA PRO A 33 4.25 -5.22 8.43
C PRO A 33 3.38 -6.19 9.22
N PHE A 34 2.20 -6.52 8.69
CA PHE A 34 1.29 -7.48 9.32
C PHE A 34 1.63 -8.93 8.97
N LYS A 35 2.45 -9.13 7.93
CA LYS A 35 2.84 -10.45 7.42
C LYS A 35 4.20 -10.37 6.72
N GLU A 36 5.01 -11.40 6.90
CA GLU A 36 6.19 -11.67 6.07
C GLU A 36 6.03 -13.03 5.40
N SER A 37 6.20 -13.11 4.08
CA SER A 37 6.01 -14.36 3.33
C SER A 37 6.68 -14.33 1.96
N GLY A 38 6.85 -15.52 1.36
CA GLY A 38 7.43 -15.70 0.02
C GLY A 38 8.90 -16.12 0.00
N SER A 39 9.40 -16.42 -1.19
CA SER A 39 10.81 -16.68 -1.49
C SER A 39 11.18 -15.99 -2.81
N PRO A 40 11.92 -14.87 -2.79
CA PRO A 40 12.49 -14.19 -1.61
C PRO A 40 11.41 -13.62 -0.66
N VAL A 41 11.77 -13.45 0.61
CA VAL A 41 10.84 -12.97 1.66
C VAL A 41 10.41 -11.53 1.37
N ARG A 42 9.09 -11.31 1.39
CA ARG A 42 8.47 -9.99 1.27
C ARG A 42 7.70 -9.63 2.53
N ALA A 43 7.75 -8.36 2.91
CA ALA A 43 6.99 -7.79 4.01
C ALA A 43 5.73 -7.12 3.46
N TYR A 44 4.58 -7.39 4.07
CA TYR A 44 3.26 -6.92 3.66
C TYR A 44 2.73 -5.88 4.64
N PHE A 45 2.22 -4.78 4.10
CA PHE A 45 1.73 -3.61 4.82
C PHE A 45 0.30 -3.32 4.39
N GLU A 46 -0.51 -2.86 5.34
CA GLU A 46 -1.83 -2.30 5.05
C GLU A 46 -1.69 -0.78 5.02
N TRP A 47 -1.90 -0.18 3.85
CA TRP A 47 -1.93 1.26 3.67
C TRP A 47 -3.37 1.72 3.46
N SER A 48 -3.84 2.64 4.31
CA SER A 48 -5.19 3.18 4.21
C SER A 48 -5.16 4.60 3.67
N ARG A 49 -6.05 4.90 2.71
CA ARG A 49 -6.27 6.25 2.19
C ARG A 49 -7.74 6.61 2.15
N LEU A 50 -8.02 7.91 2.24
CA LEU A 50 -9.33 8.48 1.98
C LEU A 50 -9.35 9.05 0.57
N THR A 51 -10.35 8.68 -0.23
CA THR A 51 -10.55 9.23 -1.58
C THR A 51 -11.98 9.75 -1.73
N THR A 52 -12.15 10.82 -2.52
CA THR A 52 -13.46 11.32 -2.94
C THR A 52 -13.96 10.68 -4.23
N SER A 53 -13.07 9.97 -4.94
CA SER A 53 -13.35 9.32 -6.22
C SER A 53 -13.07 7.82 -6.12
N PRO A 54 -13.97 6.95 -6.63
CA PRO A 54 -13.73 5.52 -6.62
C PRO A 54 -12.56 5.13 -7.55
N GLY A 55 -11.60 4.41 -6.97
CA GLY A 55 -10.63 3.52 -7.62
C GLY A 55 -10.07 3.94 -8.98
N ASP A 56 -9.06 4.83 -8.99
CA ASP A 56 -8.06 4.82 -10.06
C ASP A 56 -6.79 4.16 -9.51
N ASP A 57 -6.45 2.98 -10.06
CA ASP A 57 -5.23 2.24 -9.74
C ASP A 57 -3.99 3.12 -10.02
N GLY A 58 -4.08 4.02 -11.00
CA GLY A 58 -3.01 4.97 -11.33
C GLY A 58 -2.71 5.95 -10.20
N ASP A 59 -3.74 6.52 -9.58
CA ASP A 59 -3.57 7.44 -8.44
C ASP A 59 -2.95 6.71 -7.24
N ILE A 60 -3.37 5.47 -6.98
CA ILE A 60 -2.81 4.64 -5.90
C ILE A 60 -1.31 4.42 -6.12
N ILE A 61 -0.91 4.07 -7.35
CA ILE A 61 0.50 3.84 -7.68
C ILE A 61 1.31 5.14 -7.55
N CYS A 62 0.79 6.26 -8.05
CA CYS A 62 1.44 7.56 -7.96
C CYS A 62 1.66 7.99 -6.50
N ASP A 63 0.63 7.90 -5.66
CA ASP A 63 0.70 8.26 -4.24
C ASP A 63 1.71 7.39 -3.50
N LEU A 64 1.68 6.06 -3.70
CA LEU A 64 2.61 5.14 -3.07
C LEU A 64 4.05 5.34 -3.55
N SER A 65 4.25 5.58 -4.85
CA SER A 65 5.59 5.87 -5.39
C SER A 65 6.18 7.14 -4.75
N ALA A 66 5.37 8.19 -4.67
CA ALA A 66 5.77 9.46 -4.05
C ALA A 66 6.06 9.32 -2.55
N LEU A 67 5.26 8.52 -1.82
CA LEU A 67 5.44 8.27 -0.39
C LEU A 67 6.70 7.43 -0.12
N LEU A 68 6.87 6.32 -0.84
CA LEU A 68 7.96 5.38 -0.62
C LEU A 68 9.30 5.90 -1.16
N GLY A 69 9.27 6.86 -2.09
CA GLY A 69 10.47 7.34 -2.78
C GLY A 69 11.17 6.24 -3.56
N MET A 70 10.42 5.21 -3.99
CA MET A 70 10.91 4.04 -4.68
C MET A 70 10.37 4.03 -6.10
N ASP A 71 11.18 4.52 -7.04
CA ASP A 71 10.87 4.49 -8.46
C ASP A 71 11.01 3.08 -9.08
N ASP A 72 11.64 2.13 -8.38
CA ASP A 72 11.81 0.76 -8.87
C ASP A 72 10.56 -0.11 -8.56
N PRO A 73 9.78 -0.51 -9.57
CA PRO A 73 8.62 -1.38 -9.41
C PRO A 73 8.97 -2.82 -8.99
N LEU A 74 10.26 -3.18 -8.91
CA LEU A 74 10.70 -4.44 -8.32
C LEU A 74 10.74 -4.38 -6.79
N SER A 75 11.02 -3.20 -6.21
CA SER A 75 11.17 -2.97 -4.77
C SER A 75 9.85 -3.10 -4.01
N TRP A 76 8.73 -2.72 -4.63
CA TRP A 76 7.39 -2.78 -4.03
C TRP A 76 6.30 -3.08 -5.07
N LYS A 77 5.20 -3.69 -4.62
CA LYS A 77 3.99 -3.89 -5.44
C LYS A 77 2.73 -3.82 -4.60
N VAL A 78 1.62 -3.51 -5.25
CA VAL A 78 0.28 -3.61 -4.67
C VAL A 78 -0.28 -5.01 -4.91
N ASP A 79 -0.82 -5.63 -3.85
CA ASP A 79 -1.65 -6.82 -3.95
C ASP A 79 -3.12 -6.41 -4.13
N TRP A 80 -3.50 -6.20 -5.38
CA TRP A 80 -4.88 -5.84 -5.76
C TRP A 80 -5.90 -6.91 -5.37
N LYS A 81 -5.50 -8.17 -5.23
CA LYS A 81 -6.46 -9.23 -4.89
C LYS A 81 -6.90 -9.14 -3.43
N GLU A 82 -5.98 -8.75 -2.56
CA GLU A 82 -6.21 -8.65 -1.11
C GLU A 82 -6.58 -7.21 -0.67
N SER A 83 -6.57 -6.25 -1.59
CA SER A 83 -6.94 -4.85 -1.33
C SER A 83 -8.46 -4.63 -1.35
N GLU A 84 -8.95 -3.73 -0.50
CA GLU A 84 -10.35 -3.32 -0.45
C GLU A 84 -10.56 -1.90 -1.01
N TYR A 85 -11.33 -1.83 -2.09
CA TYR A 85 -11.88 -0.61 -2.72
C TYR A 85 -13.38 -0.72 -2.90
#